data_AF-A0A0W0WTY5-F1
#
_entry.id   AF-A0A0W0WTY5-F1
#
_cell.length_a   1.000
_cell.length_b   1.000
_cell.length_c   1.000
_cell.angle_alpha   90.00
_cell.angle_beta   90.00
_cell.angle_gamma   90.00
#
_symmetry.space_group_name_H-M   'P 1'
#
loop_
_entity.id
_entity.type
_entity.pdbx_description
1 polymer ?
#
loop_
_entity_poly.entity_id
_entity_poly.type
_entity_poly.pdbx_seq_one_letter_code
_entity_poly.pdbx_strand_id
1 'polypeptide(L)'
;MRKRQDGIVLITTILFIAVLSLLVLSQMQLVFLDYKALNQLTEQHDSFLQLETVAKKLMSTDWSKSGHCGLASHDPNEVLQLLKNKRGCVLIHKKHPFYYFIENLGVFPCLQTKVNEIVYSTQHQRISILSIRDSTVLQLRIANQAKLEHCSHDQMRWSKLGLLSWRYLTLWSIA
;
A
#
# COMPACT_ATOMS: atom_id res chain seq x y z
N MET A 1 52.27 -6.20 -50.63
CA MET A 1 50.99 -6.78 -50.14
C MET A 1 50.98 -7.06 -48.63
N ARG A 2 52.05 -7.62 -48.04
CA ARG A 2 52.16 -7.98 -46.60
C ARG A 2 51.83 -6.82 -45.61
N LYS A 3 52.45 -5.65 -45.78
CA LYS A 3 52.18 -4.45 -44.93
C LYS A 3 50.71 -3.97 -44.93
N ARG A 4 49.94 -4.27 -45.98
CA ARG A 4 48.52 -3.86 -46.09
C ARG A 4 47.61 -4.82 -45.32
N GLN A 5 48.01 -6.08 -45.19
CA GLN A 5 47.30 -7.09 -44.40
C GLN A 5 47.53 -6.87 -42.90
N ASP A 6 48.76 -6.52 -42.49
CA ASP A 6 49.07 -6.24 -41.08
C ASP A 6 48.27 -5.04 -40.54
N GLY A 7 48.07 -3.99 -41.34
CA GLY A 7 47.24 -2.84 -40.97
C GLY A 7 45.75 -3.17 -40.82
N ILE A 8 45.21 -4.05 -41.67
CA ILE A 8 43.81 -4.49 -41.57
C ILE A 8 43.61 -5.32 -40.30
N VAL A 9 44.56 -6.20 -39.96
CA VAL A 9 44.51 -7.01 -38.73
C VAL A 9 44.58 -6.12 -37.48
N LEU A 10 45.38 -5.06 -37.49
CA LEU A 10 45.43 -4.10 -36.39
C LEU A 10 44.10 -3.34 -36.24
N ILE A 11 43.48 -2.90 -37.34
CA ILE A 11 42.22 -2.17 -37.28
C ILE A 11 41.08 -3.05 -36.79
N THR A 12 41.00 -4.31 -37.25
CA THR A 12 39.95 -5.24 -36.81
C THR A 12 40.10 -5.57 -35.33
N THR A 13 41.32 -5.82 -34.84
CA THR A 13 41.56 -6.07 -33.41
C THR A 13 41.19 -4.86 -32.54
N ILE A 14 41.53 -3.64 -32.95
CA ILE A 14 41.11 -2.42 -32.23
C ILE A 14 39.59 -2.28 -32.23
N LEU A 15 38.94 -2.56 -33.36
CA LEU A 15 37.48 -2.52 -33.47
C LEU A 15 36.81 -3.54 -32.52
N PHE A 16 37.33 -4.77 -32.47
CA PHE A 16 36.83 -5.80 -31.55
C PHE A 16 37.04 -5.40 -30.09
N ILE A 17 38.20 -4.85 -29.73
CA ILE A 17 38.45 -4.34 -28.37
C ILE A 17 37.46 -3.21 -28.05
N ALA A 18 37.24 -2.27 -28.96
CA ALA A 18 36.30 -1.17 -28.76
C ALA A 18 34.88 -1.67 -28.55
N VAL A 19 34.41 -2.64 -29.34
CA VAL A 19 33.09 -3.26 -29.18
C VAL A 19 32.98 -3.98 -27.84
N LEU A 20 34.00 -4.74 -27.43
CA LEU A 20 34.03 -5.42 -26.14
C LEU A 20 34.02 -4.42 -24.97
N SER A 21 34.79 -3.34 -25.05
CA SER A 21 34.79 -2.29 -24.04
C SER A 21 33.43 -1.59 -23.94
N LEU A 22 32.77 -1.33 -25.07
CA LEU A 22 31.45 -0.72 -25.10
C LEU A 22 30.38 -1.65 -24.52
N LEU A 23 30.49 -2.95 -24.81
CA LEU A 23 29.63 -3.97 -24.23
C LEU A 23 29.80 -4.04 -22.71
N VAL A 24 31.04 -4.06 -22.21
CA VAL A 24 31.32 -4.06 -20.75
C VAL A 24 30.76 -2.80 -20.09
N LEU A 25 30.94 -1.63 -20.70
CA LEU A 25 30.41 -0.37 -20.17
C LEU A 25 28.87 -0.41 -20.11
N SER A 26 28.22 -0.90 -21.16
CA SER A 26 26.77 -1.06 -21.19
C SER A 26 26.26 -2.01 -20.11
N GLN A 27 26.95 -3.12 -19.86
CA GLN A 27 26.58 -4.07 -18.82
C GLN A 27 26.73 -3.45 -17.42
N MET A 28 27.80 -2.69 -17.16
CA MET A 28 27.96 -1.98 -15.89
C MET A 28 26.84 -0.95 -15.66
N GLN A 29 26.44 -0.22 -16.70
CA GLN A 29 25.32 0.72 -16.61
C GLN A 29 24.00 0.02 -16.29
N LEU A 30 23.74 -1.14 -16.89
CA LEU A 30 22.56 -1.95 -16.62
C LEU A 30 22.52 -2.39 -15.15
N VAL A 31 23.63 -2.96 -14.65
CA VAL A 31 23.74 -3.39 -13.25
C VAL A 31 23.50 -2.23 -12.28
N PHE A 32 24.02 -1.04 -12.58
CA PHE A 32 23.80 0.14 -11.74
C PHE A 32 22.33 0.58 -11.73
N LEU A 33 21.68 0.51 -12.88
CA LEU A 33 20.25 0.85 -13.01
C LEU A 33 19.38 -0.16 -12.26
N ASP A 34 19.67 -1.45 -12.39
CA ASP A 34 18.98 -2.52 -11.67
C ASP A 34 19.15 -2.38 -10.16
N TYR A 35 20.36 -2.08 -9.70
CA TYR A 35 20.64 -1.83 -8.28
C TYR A 35 19.80 -0.65 -7.74
N LYS A 36 19.73 0.45 -8.49
CA LYS A 36 18.91 1.60 -8.12
C LYS A 36 17.42 1.26 -8.05
N ALA A 37 16.92 0.51 -9.04
CA ALA A 37 15.53 0.06 -9.06
C ALA A 37 15.19 -0.85 -7.87
N LEU A 38 16.08 -1.78 -7.52
CA LEU A 38 15.92 -2.67 -6.36
C LEU A 38 15.92 -1.91 -5.03
N ASN A 39 16.81 -0.92 -4.88
CA ASN A 39 16.81 -0.09 -3.67
C ASN A 39 15.50 0.68 -3.54
N GLN A 40 15.01 1.28 -4.62
CA GLN A 40 13.74 2.00 -4.60
C GLN A 40 12.55 1.06 -4.29
N LEU A 41 12.54 -0.16 -4.83
CA LEU A 41 11.53 -1.16 -4.51
C LEU A 41 11.57 -1.54 -3.02
N THR A 42 12.77 -1.70 -2.47
CA THR A 42 12.99 -2.07 -1.06
C THR A 42 12.50 -0.97 -0.13
N GLU A 43 12.77 0.30 -0.44
CA GLU A 43 12.27 1.44 0.32
C GLU A 43 10.73 1.52 0.30
N GLN A 44 10.12 1.31 -0.87
CA GLN A 44 8.66 1.26 -0.98
C GLN A 44 8.05 0.12 -0.17
N HIS A 45 8.68 -1.04 -0.19
CA HIS A 45 8.23 -2.21 0.57
C HIS A 45 8.33 -1.97 2.08
N ASP A 46 9.43 -1.38 2.57
CA ASP A 46 9.58 -1.05 3.99
C ASP A 46 8.51 -0.05 4.46
N SER A 47 8.22 1.00 3.68
CA SER A 47 7.16 1.97 4.00
C SER A 47 5.80 1.29 4.14
N PHE A 48 5.45 0.41 3.20
CA PHE A 48 4.21 -0.36 3.26
C PHE A 48 4.17 -1.29 4.48
N LEU A 49 5.25 -2.00 4.77
CA LEU A 49 5.33 -2.94 5.90
C LEU A 49 5.19 -2.21 7.25
N GLN A 50 5.73 -1.00 7.37
CA GLN A 50 5.53 -0.18 8.55
C GLN A 50 4.07 0.22 8.73
N LEU A 51 3.39 0.65 7.66
CA LEU A 51 1.96 0.96 7.68
C LEU A 51 1.12 -0.27 8.01
N GLU A 52 1.46 -1.44 7.46
CA GLU A 52 0.78 -2.71 7.76
C GLU A 52 0.96 -3.10 9.24
N THR A 53 2.16 -2.93 9.79
CA THR A 53 2.45 -3.20 11.21
C THR A 53 1.63 -2.29 12.12
N VAL A 54 1.55 -1.00 11.77
CA VAL A 54 0.70 -0.03 12.46
C VAL A 54 -0.76 -0.42 12.35
N ALA A 55 -1.23 -0.80 11.15
CA ALA A 55 -2.59 -1.23 10.93
C ALA A 55 -2.97 -2.46 11.78
N LYS A 56 -2.09 -3.47 11.85
CA LYS A 56 -2.28 -4.64 12.70
C LYS A 56 -2.43 -4.25 14.17
N LYS A 57 -1.57 -3.35 14.66
CA LYS A 57 -1.65 -2.83 16.03
C LYS A 57 -2.95 -2.04 16.27
N LEU A 58 -3.42 -1.29 15.27
CA LEU A 58 -4.72 -0.66 15.34
C LEU A 58 -5.81 -1.73 15.44
N MET A 59 -5.88 -2.70 14.54
CA MET A 59 -6.92 -3.73 14.56
C MET A 59 -6.98 -4.56 15.86
N SER A 60 -5.86 -4.78 16.54
CA SER A 60 -5.83 -5.53 17.81
C SER A 60 -6.31 -4.74 19.03
N THR A 61 -6.45 -3.42 18.90
CA THR A 61 -6.83 -2.55 20.02
C THR A 61 -8.35 -2.37 20.01
N ASP A 62 -8.98 -2.45 21.18
CA ASP A 62 -10.43 -2.24 21.32
C ASP A 62 -10.76 -0.73 21.32
N TRP A 63 -11.12 -0.20 20.15
CA TRP A 63 -11.41 1.22 19.95
C TRP A 63 -12.82 1.64 20.39
N SER A 64 -13.63 0.72 20.92
CA SER A 64 -14.92 1.06 21.52
C SER A 64 -14.80 2.10 22.65
N LYS A 65 -13.61 2.23 23.24
CA LYS A 65 -13.29 3.17 24.33
C LYS A 65 -12.67 4.49 23.88
N SER A 66 -12.18 4.58 22.65
CA SER A 66 -11.47 5.75 22.11
C SER A 66 -12.42 6.58 21.24
N GLY A 67 -13.39 7.25 21.88
CA GLY A 67 -14.43 8.03 21.21
C GLY A 67 -13.96 9.22 20.35
N HIS A 68 -12.65 9.51 20.28
CA HIS A 68 -12.10 10.70 19.63
C HIS A 68 -11.44 10.46 18.26
N CYS A 69 -11.17 9.21 17.87
CA CYS A 69 -10.56 8.88 16.57
C CYS A 69 -11.58 8.41 15.53
N GLY A 70 -12.86 8.36 15.94
CA GLY A 70 -14.00 7.96 15.14
C GLY A 70 -14.52 9.13 14.32
N LEU A 71 -14.50 9.02 12.99
CA LEU A 71 -15.21 9.95 12.09
C LEU A 71 -16.41 9.27 11.45
N ALA A 72 -17.49 10.03 11.30
CA ALA A 72 -18.66 9.67 10.51
C ALA A 72 -18.58 10.27 9.09
N SER A 73 -17.41 10.22 8.45
CA SER A 73 -17.30 10.63 7.04
C SER A 73 -17.60 9.44 6.14
N HIS A 74 -18.38 9.65 5.09
CA HIS A 74 -18.65 8.63 4.08
C HIS A 74 -17.64 8.71 2.92
N ASP A 75 -17.08 9.89 2.64
CA ASP A 75 -16.15 10.09 1.53
C ASP A 75 -14.71 9.71 1.91
N PRO A 76 -14.12 8.66 1.29
CA PRO A 76 -12.73 8.30 1.54
C PRO A 76 -11.74 9.43 1.25
N ASN A 77 -12.03 10.34 0.32
CA ASN A 77 -11.11 11.41 -0.08
C ASN A 77 -11.09 12.58 0.92
N GLU A 78 -12.21 12.88 1.56
CA GLU A 78 -12.28 13.90 2.61
C GLU A 78 -11.38 13.52 3.80
N VAL A 79 -11.40 12.25 4.20
CA VAL A 79 -10.56 11.71 5.27
C VAL A 79 -9.08 11.84 4.92
N LEU A 80 -8.72 11.62 3.65
CA LEU A 80 -7.36 11.81 3.17
C LEU A 80 -6.92 13.27 3.28
N GLN A 81 -7.80 14.23 2.98
CA GLN A 81 -7.50 15.66 3.17
C GLN A 81 -7.34 16.02 4.65
N LEU A 82 -8.16 15.45 5.54
CA LEU A 82 -8.02 15.64 6.99
C LEU A 82 -6.67 15.10 7.49
N LEU A 83 -6.29 13.89 7.06
CA LEU A 83 -4.99 13.29 7.40
C LEU A 83 -3.83 14.13 6.84
N LYS A 84 -3.93 14.63 5.60
CA LYS A 84 -2.94 15.53 5.00
C LYS A 84 -2.71 16.79 5.84
N ASN A 85 -3.77 17.31 6.44
CA ASN A 85 -3.71 18.46 7.36
C ASN A 85 -3.29 18.08 8.78
N LYS A 86 -2.73 16.86 8.98
CA LYS A 86 -2.29 16.32 10.26
C LYS A 86 -3.40 16.34 11.32
N ARG A 87 -4.66 16.21 10.88
CA ARG A 87 -5.79 16.03 11.78
C ARG A 87 -5.99 14.54 11.99
N GLY A 88 -6.31 14.17 13.22
CA GLY A 88 -6.58 12.80 13.63
C GLY A 88 -5.71 12.33 14.77
N CYS A 89 -5.85 11.06 15.08
CA CYS A 89 -5.14 10.45 16.18
C CYS A 89 -3.73 10.08 15.77
N VAL A 90 -2.80 10.14 16.73
CA VAL A 90 -1.38 9.87 16.48
C VAL A 90 -1.00 8.57 17.17
N LEU A 91 -0.38 7.68 16.42
CA LEU A 91 0.28 6.49 16.93
C LEU A 91 1.78 6.61 16.65
N ILE A 92 2.61 6.44 17.68
CA ILE A 92 4.06 6.44 17.52
C ILE A 92 4.54 4.99 17.37
N HIS A 93 5.22 4.69 16.27
CA HIS A 93 5.87 3.40 16.02
C HIS A 93 7.31 3.63 15.54
N LYS A 94 8.29 2.95 16.15
CA LYS A 94 9.72 3.12 15.84
C LYS A 94 10.19 4.59 15.78
N LYS A 95 9.70 5.43 16.71
CA LYS A 95 9.96 6.89 16.78
C LYS A 95 9.37 7.73 15.64
N HIS A 96 8.53 7.15 14.78
CA HIS A 96 7.82 7.88 13.74
C HIS A 96 6.34 8.05 14.09
N PRO A 97 5.76 9.25 13.90
CA PRO A 97 4.35 9.49 14.12
C PRO A 97 3.53 9.07 12.89
N PHE A 98 2.47 8.31 13.14
CA PHE A 98 1.47 7.91 12.16
C PHE A 98 0.14 8.53 12.54
N TYR A 99 -0.51 9.20 11.59
CA TYR A 99 -1.82 9.81 11.79
C TYR A 99 -2.88 8.85 11.30
N TYR A 100 -3.96 8.66 12.04
CA TYR A 100 -5.00 7.72 11.64
C TYR A 100 -6.41 8.19 12.01
N PHE A 101 -7.35 7.65 11.25
CA PHE A 101 -8.78 7.71 11.51
C PHE A 101 -9.40 6.33 11.36
N ILE A 102 -10.43 6.11 12.16
CA ILE A 102 -11.27 4.92 12.08
C ILE A 102 -12.68 5.40 11.79
N GLU A 103 -13.28 4.88 10.73
CA GLU A 103 -14.60 5.28 10.28
C GLU A 103 -15.52 4.07 10.37
N ASN A 104 -16.65 4.23 11.05
CA ASN A 104 -17.69 3.21 11.07
C ASN A 104 -18.60 3.45 9.86
N LEU A 105 -18.51 2.59 8.85
CA LEU A 105 -19.33 2.67 7.65
C LEU A 105 -20.75 2.13 7.87
N GLY A 106 -21.02 1.55 9.05
CA GLY A 106 -22.32 1.01 9.43
C GLY A 106 -22.48 -0.47 9.12
N VAL A 107 -23.69 -0.96 9.36
CA VAL A 107 -24.12 -2.33 9.08
C VAL A 107 -24.58 -2.41 7.62
N PHE A 108 -24.22 -3.49 6.95
CA PHE A 108 -24.61 -3.79 5.57
C PHE A 108 -25.49 -5.05 5.58
N PRO A 109 -26.82 -4.92 5.70
CA PRO A 109 -27.72 -6.07 5.91
C PRO A 109 -27.71 -7.09 4.76
N CYS A 110 -27.50 -6.61 3.54
CA CYS A 110 -27.46 -7.41 2.32
C CYS A 110 -26.12 -8.12 2.07
N LEU A 111 -25.09 -7.74 2.84
CA LEU A 111 -23.81 -8.45 2.88
C LEU A 111 -23.80 -9.33 4.12
N GLN A 112 -23.86 -10.63 3.89
CA GLN A 112 -24.01 -11.61 4.97
C GLN A 112 -22.83 -12.55 5.04
N THR A 113 -22.60 -13.07 6.24
CA THR A 113 -21.61 -14.11 6.50
C THR A 113 -22.25 -15.24 7.28
N LYS A 114 -21.64 -16.42 7.22
CA LYS A 114 -22.07 -17.60 7.94
C LYS A 114 -20.96 -18.04 8.88
N VAL A 115 -21.25 -18.07 10.18
CA VAL A 115 -20.31 -18.50 11.23
C VAL A 115 -21.00 -19.58 12.05
N ASN A 116 -20.43 -20.79 12.09
CA ASN A 116 -21.00 -21.95 12.79
C ASN A 116 -22.48 -22.19 12.43
N GLU A 117 -22.79 -22.20 11.14
CA GLU A 117 -24.15 -22.37 10.60
C GLU A 117 -25.14 -21.22 10.85
N ILE A 118 -24.75 -20.18 11.60
CA ILE A 118 -25.60 -19.02 11.88
C ILE A 118 -25.28 -17.87 10.91
N VAL A 119 -26.33 -17.23 10.39
CA VAL A 119 -26.23 -16.11 9.45
C VAL A 119 -26.15 -14.79 10.20
N TYR A 120 -25.22 -13.94 9.80
CA TYR A 120 -24.98 -12.61 10.37
C TYR A 120 -24.87 -11.58 9.26
N SER A 121 -25.27 -10.34 9.53
CA SER A 121 -24.92 -9.20 8.67
C SER A 121 -23.48 -8.77 8.93
N THR A 122 -22.90 -7.99 8.03
CA THR A 122 -21.54 -7.46 8.19
C THR A 122 -21.56 -5.99 8.61
N GLN A 123 -20.76 -5.63 9.61
CA GLN A 123 -20.48 -4.22 9.95
C GLN A 123 -19.14 -3.83 9.34
N HIS A 124 -19.14 -2.76 8.55
CA HIS A 124 -17.94 -2.34 7.84
C HIS A 124 -17.28 -1.18 8.56
N GLN A 125 -15.95 -1.23 8.63
CA GLN A 125 -15.12 -0.16 9.15
C GLN A 125 -14.05 0.17 8.12
N ARG A 126 -13.64 1.44 8.08
CA ARG A 126 -12.51 1.91 7.28
C ARG A 126 -11.45 2.48 8.20
N ILE A 127 -10.22 2.02 8.06
CA ILE A 127 -9.07 2.53 8.80
C ILE A 127 -8.18 3.23 7.79
N SER A 128 -7.93 4.51 7.99
CA SER A 128 -7.05 5.32 7.15
C SER A 128 -5.82 5.73 7.96
N ILE A 129 -4.61 5.45 7.46
CA ILE A 129 -3.34 5.64 8.18
C ILE A 129 -2.36 6.39 7.28
N LEU A 130 -1.81 7.49 7.76
CA LEU A 130 -0.82 8.31 7.10
C LEU A 130 0.55 8.16 7.78
N SER A 131 1.57 7.84 6.99
CA SER A 131 2.98 8.04 7.33
C SER A 131 3.42 9.44 6.93
N ILE A 132 3.81 10.28 7.88
CA ILE A 132 4.40 11.60 7.56
C ILE A 132 5.74 11.45 6.87
N ARG A 133 6.53 10.44 7.30
CA ARG A 133 7.91 10.25 6.82
C ARG A 133 7.94 10.03 5.31
N ASP A 134 7.10 9.12 4.82
CA ASP A 134 7.12 8.70 3.41
C ASP A 134 6.01 9.38 2.60
N SER A 135 5.16 10.18 3.27
CA SER A 135 3.99 10.81 2.66
C SER A 135 3.06 9.81 1.98
N THR A 136 2.90 8.63 2.58
CA THR A 136 2.11 7.52 2.07
C THR A 136 0.91 7.24 2.97
N VAL A 137 -0.18 6.80 2.36
CA VAL A 137 -1.44 6.51 3.05
C VAL A 137 -1.87 5.09 2.75
N LEU A 138 -2.22 4.36 3.80
CA LEU A 138 -2.87 3.05 3.73
C LEU A 138 -4.31 3.18 4.20
N GLN A 139 -5.26 2.83 3.34
CA GLN A 139 -6.67 2.68 3.70
C GLN A 139 -7.07 1.22 3.66
N LEU A 140 -7.67 0.73 4.74
CA LEU A 140 -8.16 -0.64 4.87
C LEU A 140 -9.66 -0.61 5.10
N ARG A 141 -10.41 -1.47 4.41
CA ARG A 141 -11.83 -1.72 4.68
C ARG A 141 -11.98 -3.11 5.28
N ILE A 142 -12.57 -3.19 6.45
CA ILE A 142 -12.70 -4.42 7.24
C ILE A 142 -14.17 -4.69 7.50
N ALA A 143 -14.59 -5.96 7.40
CA ALA A 143 -15.89 -6.45 7.81
C ALA A 143 -15.79 -7.21 9.12
N ASN A 144 -16.57 -6.77 10.10
CA ASN A 144 -16.79 -7.46 11.36
C ASN A 144 -18.19 -8.08 11.36
N GLN A 145 -18.39 -9.04 12.25
CA GLN A 145 -19.69 -9.66 12.45
C GLN A 145 -20.64 -8.66 13.10
N ALA A 146 -21.86 -8.54 12.56
CA ALA A 146 -22.94 -7.75 13.12
C ALA A 146 -24.15 -8.62 13.41
N LYS A 147 -25.11 -8.08 14.18
CA LYS A 147 -26.42 -8.71 14.32
C LYS A 147 -27.09 -8.78 12.95
N LEU A 148 -27.82 -9.85 12.69
CA LEU A 148 -28.56 -10.02 11.43
C LEU A 148 -29.65 -8.94 11.33
N GLU A 149 -29.60 -8.16 10.26
CA GLU A 149 -30.59 -7.14 9.94
C GLU A 149 -31.31 -7.46 8.63
N HIS A 150 -32.51 -6.91 8.47
CA HIS A 150 -33.32 -7.13 7.27
C HIS A 150 -32.70 -6.42 6.06
N CYS A 151 -32.49 -7.16 4.97
CA CYS A 151 -32.06 -6.62 3.69
C CYS A 151 -33.28 -6.28 2.84
N SER A 152 -33.43 -5.01 2.47
CA SER A 152 -34.52 -4.52 1.60
C SER A 152 -34.34 -4.85 0.12
N HIS A 153 -33.20 -5.43 -0.28
CA HIS A 153 -32.90 -5.81 -1.66
C HIS A 153 -33.08 -7.32 -1.86
N ASP A 154 -33.59 -7.72 -3.02
CA ASP A 154 -33.82 -9.14 -3.34
C ASP A 154 -32.56 -10.01 -3.42
N GLN A 155 -31.37 -9.39 -3.51
CA GLN A 155 -30.11 -10.10 -3.68
C GLN A 155 -29.23 -10.01 -2.43
N MET A 156 -29.28 -11.06 -1.62
CA MET A 156 -28.26 -11.29 -0.58
C MET A 156 -26.94 -11.73 -1.23
N ARG A 157 -25.84 -11.17 -0.73
CA ARG A 157 -24.48 -11.53 -1.16
C ARG A 157 -23.67 -12.01 0.03
N TRP A 158 -22.95 -13.12 -0.18
CA TRP A 158 -22.04 -13.66 0.82
C TRP A 158 -20.72 -12.90 0.81
N SER A 159 -20.28 -12.46 1.99
CA SER A 159 -19.00 -11.80 2.20
C SER A 159 -18.21 -12.52 3.30
N LYS A 160 -16.89 -12.57 3.13
CA LYS A 160 -15.98 -13.01 4.19
C LYS A 160 -15.85 -11.90 5.24
N LEU A 161 -15.59 -12.31 6.48
CA LEU A 161 -15.16 -11.39 7.55
C LEU A 161 -13.67 -11.06 7.38
N GLY A 162 -13.24 -9.96 8.01
CA GLY A 162 -11.86 -9.48 7.96
C GLY A 162 -11.64 -8.44 6.86
N LEU A 163 -10.43 -8.40 6.28
CA LEU A 163 -10.05 -7.40 5.27
C LEU A 163 -10.82 -7.63 3.96
N LEU A 164 -11.60 -6.64 3.55
CA LEU A 164 -12.35 -6.65 2.29
C LEU A 164 -11.56 -6.03 1.14
N SER A 165 -10.92 -4.89 1.40
CA SER A 165 -10.19 -4.13 0.39
C SER A 165 -9.14 -3.25 1.04
N TRP A 166 -8.09 -2.92 0.30
CA TRP A 166 -7.06 -1.99 0.74
C TRP A 166 -6.66 -1.05 -0.41
N ARG A 167 -6.14 0.12 -0.04
CA ARG A 167 -5.57 1.10 -0.97
C ARG A 167 -4.27 1.63 -0.39
N TYR A 168 -3.23 1.64 -1.21
CA TYR A 168 -1.96 2.28 -0.89
C TYR A 168 -1.79 3.46 -1.84
N LEU A 169 -1.68 4.66 -1.27
CA LEU A 169 -1.67 5.92 -1.99
C LEU A 169 -0.47 6.76 -1.56
N THR A 170 0.01 7.61 -2.45
CA THR A 170 0.94 8.68 -2.08
C THR A 170 0.15 9.97 -1.91
N LEU A 171 0.60 10.87 -1.05
CA LEU A 171 -0.08 12.16 -0.80
C LEU A 171 -0.23 13.04 -2.04
N TRP A 172 0.61 12.81 -3.06
CA TRP A 172 0.57 13.49 -4.36
C TRP A 172 -0.57 13.00 -5.26
N SER A 173 -1.04 11.76 -5.07
CA SER A 173 -2.13 11.18 -5.87
C SER A 173 -3.53 11.50 -5.33
N ILE A 174 -3.64 12.45 -4.39
CA ILE A 174 -4.87 12.84 -3.68
C ILE A 174 -5.24 14.30 -4.05
N ALA A 175 -4.86 14.75 -5.25
CA ALA A 175 -5.19 16.06 -5.80
C ALA A 175 -6.24 15.93 -6.90
#